data_AF-A0A536W002-F1
#
_entry.id   AF-A0A536W002-F1
#
_cell.length_a   1.000
_cell.length_b   1.000
_cell.length_c   1.000
_cell.angle_alpha   90.00
_cell.angle_beta   90.00
_cell.angle_gamma   90.00
#
_symmetry.space_group_name_H-M   'P 1'
#
loop_
_entity.id
_entity.type
_entity.pdbx_description
1 polymer ?
#
loop_
_entity_poly.entity_id
_entity_poly.type
_entity_poly.pdbx_seq_one_letter_code
_entity_poly.pdbx_strand_id
1 'polypeptide(L)'
;HVVSQEAFVGILYVVATAVTILVVDRSPQGAEHVKKILLGSILTVGPAELAKFAALYAVIGTLCWFARRPLLAVSGETRPAGRSMVTVSIWDFLFFLTFGVVVTSSVTTAGVLLVFSFLIVPAVIGFIFSRSVRVVLAIAWGVGIAASAAGLAGSYILDLPTGAAMVTAFALFLVLAGIAKALVLVDAGRRRTHLLHAVRTVLALALALAFASSLWLIINPASDQPLAATFESATGFGPERFLSASERDIYESAGRDSVRFQNEVDRLNAKERAARYQGEPLSDEEIRRIASYQQSFNEMTRGERFVQDVLRAKARALERWFVGLPAAIISFVGLGLLLRAFWRHRSPGGNIEELARTRNSVVMTSE
;
A
#
# COMPACT_ATOMS: atom_id res chain seq x y z
N HIS A 1 16.35 -37.05 -3.94
CA HIS A 1 15.57 -35.87 -3.49
C HIS A 1 16.17 -34.63 -4.12
N VAL A 2 15.59 -34.12 -5.21
CA VAL A 2 16.05 -32.87 -5.84
C VAL A 2 15.28 -31.74 -5.19
N VAL A 3 15.95 -30.90 -4.39
CA VAL A 3 15.37 -29.67 -3.85
C VAL A 3 14.92 -28.82 -5.03
N SER A 4 13.69 -28.30 -5.03
CA SER A 4 13.21 -27.45 -6.11
C SER A 4 14.08 -26.20 -6.20
N GLN A 5 14.50 -25.83 -7.41
CA GLN A 5 15.35 -24.67 -7.66
C GLN A 5 14.71 -23.38 -7.13
N GLU A 6 13.38 -23.32 -7.16
CA GLU A 6 12.55 -22.25 -6.56
C GLU A 6 12.72 -22.13 -5.05
N ALA A 7 12.78 -23.26 -4.32
CA ALA A 7 12.99 -23.25 -2.88
C ALA A 7 14.40 -22.75 -2.52
N PHE A 8 15.42 -23.14 -3.29
CA PHE A 8 16.78 -22.65 -3.08
C PHE A 8 16.89 -21.13 -3.29
N VAL A 9 16.29 -20.61 -4.37
CA VAL A 9 16.26 -19.16 -4.64
C VAL A 9 15.51 -18.40 -3.53
N GLY A 10 14.38 -18.94 -3.06
CA GLY A 10 13.62 -18.36 -1.95
C GLY A 10 14.42 -18.31 -0.65
N ILE A 11 15.10 -19.40 -0.29
CA ILE A 11 15.95 -19.46 0.92
C ILE A 11 17.10 -18.44 0.83
N LEU A 12 17.81 -18.41 -0.30
CA LEU A 12 18.93 -17.48 -0.48
C LEU A 12 18.48 -16.02 -0.37
N TYR A 13 17.33 -15.68 -0.96
CA TYR A 13 16.75 -14.34 -0.85
C TYR A 13 16.42 -13.95 0.59
N VAL A 14 15.77 -14.84 1.35
CA VAL A 14 15.39 -14.58 2.75
C VAL A 14 16.64 -14.40 3.62
N VAL A 15 17.65 -15.26 3.47
CA VAL A 15 18.91 -15.16 4.22
C VAL A 15 19.64 -13.86 3.89
N ALA A 16 19.78 -13.50 2.61
CA ALA A 16 20.43 -12.25 2.20
C ALA A 16 19.69 -11.01 2.70
N THR A 17 18.35 -11.04 2.68
CA THR A 17 17.50 -9.96 3.20
C THR A 17 17.68 -9.80 4.70
N ALA A 18 17.66 -10.91 5.47
CA ALA A 18 17.85 -10.89 6.91
C ALA A 18 19.23 -10.32 7.31
N VAL A 19 20.30 -10.74 6.60
CA VAL A 19 21.65 -10.21 6.81
C VAL A 19 21.69 -8.71 6.51
N THR A 20 21.09 -8.26 5.41
CA THR A 20 21.03 -6.83 5.04
C THR A 20 20.34 -6.01 6.13
N ILE A 21 19.21 -6.49 6.65
CA ILE A 21 18.47 -5.81 7.72
C ILE A 21 19.32 -5.73 8.99
N LEU A 22 19.99 -6.82 9.40
CA LEU A 22 20.86 -6.84 10.57
C LEU A 22 22.03 -5.84 10.46
N VAL A 23 22.58 -5.66 9.26
CA VAL A 23 23.64 -4.69 9.00
C VAL A 23 23.11 -3.26 9.09
N VAL A 24 21.92 -2.99 8.55
CA VAL A 24 21.31 -1.64 8.54
C VAL A 24 20.82 -1.23 9.93
N ASP A 25 20.32 -2.16 10.73
CA ASP A 25 19.84 -1.93 12.10
C ASP A 25 20.94 -1.42 13.05
N ARG A 26 22.21 -1.74 12.76
CA ARG A 26 23.38 -1.27 13.52
C ARG A 26 23.73 0.21 13.25
N SER A 27 23.03 0.88 12.33
CA SER A 27 23.29 2.29 11.98
C SER A 27 22.34 3.26 12.70
N PRO A 28 22.81 4.40 13.24
CA PRO A 28 21.97 5.43 13.87
C PRO A 28 20.86 5.98 12.96
N GLN A 29 21.01 5.83 11.63
CA GLN A 29 20.07 6.29 10.61
C GLN A 29 19.40 5.12 9.88
N GLY A 30 19.42 3.91 10.45
CA GLY A 30 18.93 2.69 9.81
C GLY A 30 17.49 2.79 9.33
N ALA A 31 16.58 3.31 10.16
CA ALA A 31 15.17 3.47 9.81
C ALA A 31 14.94 4.40 8.60
N GLU A 32 15.71 5.48 8.48
CA GLU A 32 15.61 6.41 7.36
C GLU A 32 16.17 5.79 6.07
N HIS A 33 17.28 5.06 6.17
CA HIS A 33 17.84 4.30 5.05
C HIS A 33 16.88 3.20 4.56
N VAL A 34 16.26 2.44 5.47
CA VAL A 34 15.25 1.44 5.12
C VAL A 34 14.08 2.10 4.40
N LYS A 35 13.56 3.21 4.95
CA LYS A 35 12.48 3.97 4.31
C LYS A 35 12.86 4.43 2.90
N LYS A 36 14.09 4.93 2.71
CA LYS A 36 14.61 5.37 1.41
C LYS A 36 14.76 4.21 0.42
N ILE A 37 15.20 3.03 0.86
CA ILE A 37 15.31 1.83 0.01
C ILE A 37 13.92 1.30 -0.39
N LEU A 38 12.95 1.34 0.51
CA LEU A 38 11.59 0.86 0.26
C LEU A 38 10.81 1.76 -0.71
N LEU A 39 10.87 3.08 -0.48
CA LEU A 39 10.06 4.06 -1.22
C LEU A 39 10.77 4.66 -2.43
N GLY A 40 12.11 4.63 -2.46
CA GLY A 40 12.92 5.26 -3.48
C GLY A 40 12.77 6.78 -3.51
N SER A 41 13.37 7.41 -4.52
CA SER A 41 13.26 8.84 -4.78
C SER A 41 13.23 9.09 -6.28
N ILE A 42 12.08 8.83 -6.89
CA ILE A 42 11.92 8.97 -8.35
C ILE A 42 11.96 10.43 -8.81
N LEU A 43 11.68 11.39 -7.91
CA LEU A 43 11.72 12.82 -8.21
C LEU A 43 13.14 13.39 -8.34
N THR A 44 14.14 12.74 -7.73
CA THR A 44 15.53 13.23 -7.76
C THR A 44 16.31 12.75 -8.98
N VAL A 45 15.67 12.02 -9.89
CA VAL A 45 16.31 11.45 -11.08
C VAL A 45 16.61 12.56 -12.09
N GLY A 46 17.89 12.77 -12.35
CA GLY A 46 18.35 13.75 -13.33
C GLY A 46 18.19 13.25 -14.78
N PRO A 47 18.27 14.16 -15.77
CA PRO A 47 18.17 13.81 -17.19
C PRO A 47 19.27 12.84 -17.66
N ALA A 48 20.48 12.93 -17.10
CA ALA A 48 21.57 12.02 -17.41
C ALA A 48 21.32 10.59 -16.91
N GLU A 49 20.71 10.43 -15.74
CA GLU A 49 20.31 9.12 -15.22
C GLU A 49 19.16 8.53 -16.02
N LEU A 50 18.17 9.36 -16.38
CA LEU A 50 17.07 8.97 -17.25
C LEU A 50 17.56 8.45 -18.60
N ALA A 51 18.54 9.13 -19.22
CA ALA A 51 19.15 8.68 -20.47
C ALA A 51 19.83 7.31 -20.34
N LYS A 52 20.52 7.06 -19.22
CA LYS A 52 21.14 5.74 -18.94
C LYS A 52 20.08 4.65 -18.81
N PHE A 53 19.00 4.90 -18.08
CA PHE A 53 17.89 3.94 -17.96
C PHE A 53 17.21 3.68 -19.30
N ALA A 54 16.96 4.74 -20.08
CA ALA A 54 16.37 4.61 -21.40
C ALA A 54 17.24 3.76 -22.34
N ALA A 55 18.56 4.01 -22.36
CA ALA A 55 19.50 3.21 -23.16
C ALA A 55 19.55 1.75 -22.69
N LEU A 56 19.68 1.51 -21.38
CA LEU A 56 19.73 0.16 -20.79
C LEU A 56 18.45 -0.63 -21.11
N TYR A 57 17.28 -0.04 -20.86
CA TYR A 57 16.00 -0.72 -21.10
C TYR A 57 15.68 -0.86 -22.58
N ALA A 58 16.17 0.02 -23.45
CA ALA A 58 16.06 -0.15 -24.90
C ALA A 58 16.89 -1.35 -25.39
N VAL A 59 18.13 -1.53 -24.90
CA VAL A 59 18.96 -2.70 -25.22
C VAL A 59 18.32 -3.99 -24.71
N ILE A 60 17.83 -4.00 -23.47
CA ILE A 60 17.16 -5.18 -22.90
C ILE A 60 15.85 -5.46 -23.64
N GLY A 61 15.06 -4.43 -23.93
CA GLY A 61 13.79 -4.54 -24.65
C GLY A 61 13.97 -5.07 -26.07
N THR A 62 14.99 -4.60 -26.79
CA THR A 62 15.33 -5.12 -28.13
C THR A 62 15.79 -6.57 -28.07
N LEU A 63 16.64 -6.94 -27.11
CA LEU A 63 17.04 -8.33 -26.89
C LEU A 63 15.82 -9.24 -26.63
N CYS A 64 14.92 -8.82 -25.73
CA CYS A 64 13.68 -9.53 -25.42
C CYS A 64 12.74 -9.65 -26.63
N TRP A 65 12.68 -8.60 -27.46
CA TRP A 65 11.88 -8.62 -28.69
C TRP A 65 12.39 -9.64 -29.71
N PHE A 66 13.70 -9.71 -29.93
CA PHE A 66 14.30 -10.73 -30.81
C PHE A 66 14.16 -12.14 -30.20
N ALA A 67 14.32 -12.27 -28.88
CA ALA A 67 14.18 -13.53 -28.16
C ALA A 67 12.72 -13.95 -27.87
N ARG A 68 11.71 -13.19 -28.32
CA ARG A 68 10.29 -13.45 -27.98
C ARG A 68 9.81 -14.86 -28.35
N ARG A 69 10.28 -15.40 -29.49
CA ARG A 69 9.83 -16.72 -29.98
C ARG A 69 10.37 -17.89 -29.13
N PRO A 70 11.69 -17.97 -28.82
CA PRO A 70 12.18 -18.98 -27.89
C PRO A 70 11.62 -18.79 -26.48
N LEU A 71 11.53 -17.56 -25.95
CA LEU A 71 11.02 -17.29 -24.60
C LEU A 71 9.57 -17.75 -24.40
N LEU A 72 8.68 -17.49 -25.38
CA LEU A 72 7.29 -17.96 -25.33
C LEU A 72 7.16 -19.47 -25.55
N ALA A 73 8.11 -20.08 -26.25
CA ALA A 73 8.11 -21.52 -26.48
C ALA A 73 8.60 -22.33 -25.26
N VAL A 74 9.32 -21.71 -24.32
CA VAL A 74 9.73 -22.34 -23.05
C VAL A 74 8.64 -22.24 -21.98
N SER A 75 7.82 -21.18 -22.03
CA SER A 75 6.75 -20.91 -21.06
C SER A 75 5.38 -21.54 -21.42
N GLY A 76 5.24 -22.11 -22.62
CA GLY A 76 4.04 -22.88 -23.01
C GLY A 76 4.05 -24.31 -22.45
N GLU A 77 2.87 -24.85 -22.14
CA GLU A 77 2.66 -26.22 -21.61
C GLU A 77 3.24 -27.33 -22.51
N THR A 78 3.49 -27.03 -23.79
CA THR A 78 4.12 -27.93 -24.74
C THR A 78 5.62 -27.69 -24.78
N ARG A 79 6.38 -28.43 -23.94
CA ARG A 79 7.82 -28.61 -24.15
C ARG A 79 8.01 -29.08 -25.60
N PRO A 80 8.76 -28.35 -26.45
CA PRO A 80 8.95 -28.76 -27.83
C PRO A 80 9.68 -30.11 -27.85
N ALA A 81 8.97 -31.18 -28.23
CA ALA A 81 9.57 -32.49 -28.46
C ALA A 81 10.63 -32.33 -29.56
N GLY A 82 11.92 -32.36 -29.18
CA GLY A 82 13.05 -32.27 -30.11
C GLY A 82 14.03 -31.10 -29.92
N ARG A 83 13.81 -30.16 -28.99
CA ARG A 83 14.86 -29.17 -28.64
C ARG A 83 15.79 -29.69 -27.54
N SER A 84 17.09 -29.55 -27.75
CA SER A 84 18.12 -29.84 -26.73
C SER A 84 17.79 -29.11 -25.42
N MET A 85 17.82 -29.83 -24.29
CA MET A 85 17.66 -29.27 -22.95
C MET A 85 18.65 -28.11 -22.69
N VAL A 86 19.80 -28.12 -23.36
CA VAL A 86 20.84 -27.09 -23.26
C VAL A 86 20.36 -25.75 -23.83
N THR A 87 19.66 -25.75 -24.98
CA THR A 87 19.19 -24.50 -25.60
C THR A 87 18.11 -23.84 -24.76
N VAL A 88 17.18 -24.62 -24.19
CA VAL A 88 16.13 -24.11 -23.30
C VAL A 88 16.74 -23.45 -22.05
N SER A 89 17.72 -24.11 -21.44
CA SER A 89 18.44 -23.60 -20.25
C SER A 89 19.17 -22.27 -20.51
N ILE A 90 19.77 -22.09 -21.69
CA ILE A 90 20.46 -20.84 -22.05
C ILE A 90 19.49 -19.66 -22.15
N TRP A 91 18.31 -19.87 -22.75
CA TRP A 91 17.31 -18.80 -22.89
C TRP A 91 16.67 -18.42 -21.54
N ASP A 92 16.44 -19.40 -20.66
CA ASP A 92 15.97 -19.14 -19.30
C ASP A 92 17.02 -18.36 -18.50
N PHE A 93 18.28 -18.79 -18.56
CA PHE A 93 19.39 -18.08 -17.91
C PHE A 93 19.50 -16.64 -18.42
N LEU A 94 19.48 -16.43 -19.75
CA LEU A 94 19.56 -15.11 -20.34
C LEU A 94 18.38 -14.23 -19.91
N PHE A 95 17.16 -14.78 -19.90
CA PHE A 95 15.97 -14.07 -19.43
C PHE A 95 16.11 -13.61 -17.98
N PHE A 96 16.42 -14.53 -17.06
CA PHE A 96 16.59 -14.22 -15.64
C PHE A 96 17.76 -13.27 -15.39
N LEU A 97 18.82 -13.36 -16.19
CA LEU A 97 19.94 -12.41 -16.14
C LEU A 97 19.48 -11.00 -16.51
N THR A 98 18.82 -10.81 -17.65
CA THR A 98 18.27 -9.50 -18.04
C THR A 98 17.22 -9.00 -17.06
N PHE A 99 16.35 -9.87 -16.57
CA PHE A 99 15.34 -9.52 -15.57
C PHE A 99 15.99 -9.04 -14.27
N GLY A 100 17.03 -9.73 -13.78
CA GLY A 100 17.81 -9.31 -12.63
C GLY A 100 18.43 -7.93 -12.83
N VAL A 101 19.03 -7.66 -13.99
CA VAL A 101 19.58 -6.33 -14.32
C VAL A 101 18.49 -5.24 -14.29
N VAL A 102 17.31 -5.50 -14.87
CA VAL A 102 16.18 -4.55 -14.85
C VAL A 102 15.71 -4.29 -13.42
N VAL A 103 15.53 -5.33 -12.62
CA VAL A 103 15.06 -5.22 -11.23
C VAL A 103 16.07 -4.45 -10.39
N THR A 104 17.35 -4.85 -10.41
CA THR A 104 18.40 -4.22 -9.59
C THR A 104 18.57 -2.75 -9.97
N SER A 105 18.64 -2.42 -11.27
CA SER A 105 18.76 -1.03 -11.70
C SER A 105 17.54 -0.19 -11.33
N SER A 106 16.32 -0.70 -11.51
CA SER A 106 15.09 0.01 -11.15
C SER A 106 14.98 0.25 -9.64
N VAL A 107 15.31 -0.74 -8.81
CA VAL A 107 15.13 -0.68 -7.34
C VAL A 107 16.00 0.40 -6.72
N THR A 108 17.22 0.59 -7.21
CA THR A 108 18.14 1.62 -6.69
C THR A 108 17.56 3.03 -6.77
N THR A 109 16.66 3.28 -7.70
CA THR A 109 16.09 4.60 -8.00
C THR A 109 14.65 4.72 -7.52
N ALA A 110 13.79 3.82 -8.01
CA ALA A 110 12.35 3.84 -7.76
C ALA A 110 11.95 3.22 -6.42
N GLY A 111 12.85 2.46 -5.78
CA GLY A 111 12.57 1.75 -4.54
C GLY A 111 11.95 0.37 -4.77
N VAL A 112 12.10 -0.51 -3.78
CA VAL A 112 11.70 -1.92 -3.87
C VAL A 112 10.19 -2.07 -4.08
N LEU A 113 9.37 -1.34 -3.32
CA LEU A 113 7.92 -1.50 -3.34
C LEU A 113 7.31 -1.11 -4.69
N LEU A 114 7.81 -0.02 -5.28
CA LEU A 114 7.31 0.49 -6.53
C LEU A 114 7.66 -0.46 -7.69
N VAL A 115 8.89 -0.96 -7.74
CA VAL A 115 9.33 -1.91 -8.78
C VAL A 115 8.50 -3.18 -8.75
N PHE A 116 8.32 -3.80 -7.58
CA PHE A 116 7.46 -5.00 -7.48
C PHE A 116 6.02 -4.72 -7.90
N SER A 117 5.48 -3.53 -7.57
CA SER A 117 4.14 -3.13 -8.00
C SER A 117 4.03 -3.05 -9.52
N PHE A 118 5.02 -2.44 -10.19
CA PHE A 118 5.09 -2.37 -11.65
C PHE A 118 5.20 -3.74 -12.33
N LEU A 119 5.86 -4.70 -11.69
CA LEU A 119 6.05 -6.05 -12.25
C LEU A 119 4.82 -6.94 -12.07
N ILE A 120 4.16 -6.86 -10.92
CA ILE A 120 3.10 -7.80 -10.54
C ILE A 120 1.74 -7.25 -10.97
N VAL A 121 1.41 -6.02 -10.59
CA VAL A 121 0.03 -5.53 -10.64
C VAL A 121 -0.49 -5.42 -12.08
N PRO A 122 0.20 -4.78 -13.03
CA PRO A 122 -0.28 -4.68 -14.41
C PRO A 122 -0.39 -6.05 -15.09
N ALA A 123 0.51 -6.99 -14.78
CA ALA A 123 0.45 -8.35 -15.31
C ALA A 123 -0.79 -9.10 -14.79
N VAL A 124 -1.06 -9.03 -13.49
CA VAL A 124 -2.27 -9.62 -12.88
C VAL A 124 -3.54 -9.02 -13.49
N ILE A 125 -3.58 -7.70 -13.70
CA ILE A 125 -4.71 -7.03 -14.36
C ILE A 125 -4.87 -7.54 -15.80
N GLY A 126 -3.79 -7.68 -16.55
CA GLY A 126 -3.85 -8.28 -17.89
C GLY A 126 -4.43 -9.70 -17.88
N PHE A 127 -3.98 -10.56 -16.96
CA PHE A 127 -4.46 -11.94 -16.81
C PHE A 127 -5.92 -12.04 -16.32
N ILE A 128 -6.43 -11.01 -15.65
CA ILE A 128 -7.85 -10.92 -15.29
C ILE A 128 -8.73 -10.86 -16.55
N PHE A 129 -8.27 -10.22 -17.64
CA PHE A 129 -9.08 -9.98 -18.85
C PHE A 129 -8.75 -10.90 -20.02
N SER A 130 -7.53 -11.45 -20.12
CA SER A 130 -7.16 -12.32 -21.24
C SER A 130 -6.15 -13.39 -20.84
N ARG A 131 -6.16 -14.52 -21.57
CA ARG A 131 -5.10 -15.55 -21.51
C ARG A 131 -4.05 -15.40 -22.61
N SER A 132 -4.27 -14.53 -23.60
CA SER A 132 -3.29 -14.35 -24.69
C SER A 132 -2.19 -13.39 -24.25
N VAL A 133 -0.93 -13.82 -24.35
CA VAL A 133 0.23 -13.02 -23.91
C VAL A 133 0.27 -11.64 -24.56
N ARG A 134 -0.08 -11.54 -25.85
CA ARG A 134 -0.11 -10.25 -26.57
C ARG A 134 -1.10 -9.26 -25.96
N VAL A 135 -2.30 -9.73 -25.61
CA VAL A 135 -3.34 -8.89 -24.99
C VAL A 135 -2.96 -8.55 -23.55
N VAL A 136 -2.44 -9.52 -22.79
CA VAL A 136 -1.94 -9.28 -21.42
C VAL A 136 -0.87 -8.20 -21.41
N LEU A 137 0.10 -8.24 -22.33
CA LEU A 137 1.14 -7.22 -22.45
C LEU A 137 0.57 -5.83 -22.79
N ALA A 138 -0.36 -5.75 -23.74
CA ALA A 138 -0.98 -4.48 -24.12
C ALA A 138 -1.77 -3.85 -22.94
N ILE A 139 -2.54 -4.67 -22.21
CA ILE A 139 -3.28 -4.23 -21.02
C ILE A 139 -2.29 -3.81 -19.92
N ALA A 140 -1.25 -4.61 -19.67
CA ALA A 140 -0.26 -4.32 -18.65
C ALA A 140 0.45 -2.98 -18.91
N TRP A 141 0.82 -2.68 -20.16
CA TRP A 141 1.41 -1.39 -20.50
C TRP A 141 0.43 -0.23 -20.32
N GLY A 142 -0.81 -0.37 -20.82
CA GLY A 142 -1.82 0.68 -20.67
C GLY A 142 -2.14 0.98 -19.21
N VAL A 143 -2.36 -0.06 -18.40
CA VAL A 143 -2.63 0.09 -16.96
C VAL A 143 -1.41 0.58 -16.20
N GLY A 144 -0.21 0.13 -16.56
CA GLY A 144 1.05 0.63 -16.02
C GLY A 144 1.20 2.14 -16.14
N ILE A 145 0.95 2.66 -17.35
CA ILE A 145 1.00 4.11 -17.63
C ILE A 145 -0.12 4.84 -16.89
N ALA A 146 -1.35 4.35 -16.94
CA ALA A 146 -2.49 5.00 -16.32
C ALA A 146 -2.36 5.07 -14.78
N ALA A 147 -1.99 3.96 -14.14
CA ALA A 147 -1.84 3.89 -12.69
C ALA A 147 -0.65 4.73 -12.18
N SER A 148 0.47 4.73 -12.91
CA SER A 148 1.62 5.56 -12.55
C SER A 148 1.35 7.05 -12.72
N ALA A 149 0.68 7.46 -13.80
CA ALA A 149 0.25 8.84 -14.00
C ALA A 149 -0.74 9.29 -12.92
N ALA A 150 -1.74 8.47 -12.59
CA ALA A 150 -2.70 8.75 -11.54
C ALA A 150 -2.03 8.84 -10.15
N GLY A 151 -1.09 7.94 -9.84
CA GLY A 151 -0.34 7.94 -8.59
C GLY A 151 0.59 9.15 -8.46
N LEU A 152 1.25 9.57 -9.55
CA LEU A 152 2.07 10.77 -9.57
C LEU A 152 1.24 12.04 -9.40
N ALA A 153 0.12 12.15 -10.12
CA ALA A 153 -0.80 13.28 -9.97
C ALA A 153 -1.41 13.34 -8.56
N GLY A 154 -1.79 12.20 -8.00
CA GLY A 154 -2.27 12.09 -6.61
C GLY A 154 -1.20 12.48 -5.59
N SER A 155 0.05 12.08 -5.81
CA SER A 155 1.19 12.51 -4.98
C SER A 155 1.36 14.02 -4.99
N TYR A 156 1.25 14.67 -6.15
CA TYR A 156 1.36 16.12 -6.28
C TYR A 156 0.22 16.88 -5.61
N ILE A 157 -1.02 16.40 -5.75
CA ILE A 157 -2.20 17.09 -5.19
C ILE A 157 -2.29 16.91 -3.67
N LEU A 158 -1.92 15.75 -3.16
CA LEU A 158 -2.09 15.37 -1.75
C LEU A 158 -0.80 15.51 -0.92
N ASP A 159 0.29 15.99 -1.52
CA ASP A 159 1.63 16.10 -0.92
C ASP A 159 2.09 14.78 -0.26
N LEU A 160 1.81 13.66 -0.93
CA LEU A 160 2.11 12.31 -0.44
C LEU A 160 3.47 11.84 -0.96
N PRO A 161 4.19 10.97 -0.21
CA PRO A 161 5.39 10.30 -0.71
C PRO A 161 5.12 9.57 -2.03
N THR A 162 5.79 9.99 -3.11
CA THR A 162 5.44 9.58 -4.48
C THR A 162 5.50 8.07 -4.71
N GLY A 163 6.51 7.39 -4.16
CA GLY A 163 6.59 5.93 -4.24
C GLY A 163 5.38 5.24 -3.62
N ALA A 164 4.95 5.67 -2.44
CA ALA A 164 3.78 5.11 -1.76
C ALA A 164 2.48 5.43 -2.52
N ALA A 165 2.32 6.67 -3.01
CA ALA A 165 1.16 7.11 -3.78
C ALA A 165 1.00 6.35 -5.10
N MET A 166 2.11 6.03 -5.79
CA MET A 166 2.06 5.18 -6.99
C MET A 166 1.66 3.75 -6.65
N VAL A 167 2.22 3.16 -5.59
CA VAL A 167 1.86 1.80 -5.14
C VAL A 167 0.38 1.70 -4.78
N THR A 168 -0.17 2.70 -4.08
CA THR A 168 -1.61 2.74 -3.76
C THR A 168 -2.47 2.92 -5.01
N ALA A 169 -2.04 3.71 -5.99
CA ALA A 169 -2.72 3.83 -7.28
C ALA A 169 -2.74 2.49 -8.03
N PHE A 170 -1.62 1.75 -8.08
CA PHE A 170 -1.59 0.40 -8.64
C PHE A 170 -2.58 -0.54 -7.94
N ALA A 171 -2.58 -0.55 -6.61
CA ALA A 171 -3.52 -1.36 -5.84
C ALA A 171 -4.99 -0.98 -6.13
N LEU A 172 -5.29 0.31 -6.25
CA LEU A 172 -6.63 0.79 -6.60
C LEU A 172 -7.05 0.30 -7.99
N PHE A 173 -6.18 0.43 -9.00
CA PHE A 173 -6.45 -0.07 -10.35
C PHE A 173 -6.69 -1.58 -10.37
N LEU A 174 -5.96 -2.36 -9.57
CA LEU A 174 -6.18 -3.81 -9.43
C LEU A 174 -7.56 -4.12 -8.86
N VAL A 175 -7.96 -3.42 -7.80
CA VAL A 175 -9.27 -3.58 -7.18
C VAL A 175 -10.37 -3.20 -8.18
N LEU A 176 -10.22 -2.08 -8.88
CA LEU A 176 -11.18 -1.63 -9.91
C LEU A 176 -11.28 -2.63 -11.07
N ALA A 177 -10.16 -3.18 -11.54
CA ALA A 177 -10.15 -4.22 -12.56
C ALA A 177 -10.86 -5.50 -12.10
N GLY A 178 -10.64 -5.92 -10.85
CA GLY A 178 -11.33 -7.06 -10.25
C GLY A 178 -12.84 -6.85 -10.14
N ILE A 179 -13.26 -5.65 -9.70
CA ILE A 179 -14.68 -5.26 -9.63
C ILE A 179 -15.29 -5.22 -11.03
N ALA A 180 -14.61 -4.61 -12.01
CA ALA A 180 -15.08 -4.55 -13.39
C ALA A 180 -15.28 -5.95 -13.97
N LYS A 181 -14.36 -6.90 -13.73
CA LYS A 181 -14.52 -8.29 -14.15
C LYS A 181 -15.73 -8.94 -13.49
N ALA A 182 -15.91 -8.76 -12.18
CA ALA A 182 -17.04 -9.31 -11.44
C ALA A 182 -18.40 -8.73 -11.90
N LEU A 183 -18.42 -7.48 -12.36
CA LEU A 183 -19.63 -6.79 -12.83
C LEU A 183 -19.96 -7.05 -14.30
N VAL A 184 -18.97 -7.15 -15.18
CA VAL A 184 -19.16 -7.13 -16.64
C VAL A 184 -19.06 -8.52 -17.28
N LEU A 185 -18.24 -9.42 -16.74
CA LEU A 185 -17.86 -10.68 -17.41
C LEU A 185 -18.50 -11.94 -16.79
N VAL A 186 -19.39 -11.79 -15.81
CA VAL A 186 -20.06 -12.91 -15.11
C VAL A 186 -21.55 -12.93 -15.47
N ASP A 187 -22.06 -14.10 -15.87
CA ASP A 187 -23.48 -14.32 -16.18
C ASP A 187 -24.40 -13.77 -15.07
N ALA A 188 -25.55 -13.20 -15.45
CA ALA A 188 -26.48 -12.52 -14.55
C ALA A 188 -26.86 -13.34 -13.30
N GLY A 189 -26.93 -14.68 -13.41
CA GLY A 189 -27.21 -15.59 -12.30
C GLY A 189 -26.05 -15.76 -11.29
N ARG A 190 -24.79 -15.67 -11.73
CA ARG A 190 -23.59 -15.76 -10.88
C ARG A 190 -23.08 -14.40 -10.42
N ARG A 191 -23.46 -13.32 -11.13
CA ARG A 191 -23.12 -11.94 -10.78
C ARG A 191 -23.58 -11.56 -9.38
N ARG A 192 -24.81 -11.96 -9.00
CA ARG A 192 -25.37 -11.67 -7.67
C ARG A 192 -24.61 -12.40 -6.55
N THR A 193 -24.20 -13.65 -6.75
CA THR A 193 -23.43 -14.39 -5.75
C THR A 193 -22.01 -13.85 -5.62
N HIS A 194 -21.29 -13.59 -6.72
CA HIS A 194 -19.94 -13.00 -6.63
C HIS A 194 -19.95 -11.59 -6.02
N LEU A 195 -20.93 -10.76 -6.35
CA LEU A 195 -21.12 -9.45 -5.71
C LEU A 195 -21.39 -9.58 -4.21
N LEU A 196 -22.29 -10.48 -3.81
CA LEU A 196 -22.58 -10.70 -2.40
C LEU A 196 -21.34 -11.21 -1.65
N HIS A 197 -20.53 -12.10 -2.25
CA HIS A 197 -19.28 -12.54 -1.64
C HIS A 197 -18.27 -11.39 -1.54
N ALA A 198 -18.07 -10.60 -2.60
CA ALA A 198 -17.15 -9.46 -2.59
C ALA A 198 -17.58 -8.40 -1.57
N VAL A 199 -18.87 -8.04 -1.53
CA VAL A 199 -19.42 -7.11 -0.53
C VAL A 199 -19.26 -7.68 0.88
N ARG A 200 -19.53 -8.98 1.09
CA ARG A 200 -19.31 -9.63 2.38
C ARG A 200 -17.85 -9.65 2.81
N THR A 201 -16.91 -9.90 1.89
CA THR A 201 -15.47 -9.90 2.21
C THR A 201 -14.97 -8.50 2.51
N VAL A 202 -15.39 -7.49 1.74
CA VAL A 202 -15.05 -6.08 2.00
C VAL A 202 -15.64 -5.63 3.33
N LEU A 203 -16.91 -5.96 3.61
CA LEU A 203 -17.56 -5.65 4.88
C LEU A 203 -16.89 -6.37 6.05
N ALA A 204 -16.53 -7.65 5.90
CA ALA A 204 -15.81 -8.39 6.93
C ALA A 204 -14.44 -7.77 7.21
N LEU A 205 -13.71 -7.36 6.18
CA LEU A 205 -12.42 -6.69 6.33
C LEU A 205 -12.57 -5.33 7.01
N ALA A 206 -13.57 -4.53 6.62
CA ALA A 206 -13.86 -3.25 7.24
C ALA A 206 -14.23 -3.39 8.72
N LEU A 207 -15.05 -4.39 9.07
CA LEU A 207 -15.41 -4.69 10.46
C LEU A 207 -14.20 -5.21 11.26
N ALA A 208 -13.34 -6.03 10.65
CA ALA A 208 -12.11 -6.50 11.30
C ALA A 208 -11.15 -5.34 11.60
N LEU A 209 -10.99 -4.41 10.64
CA LEU A 209 -10.19 -3.19 10.83
C LEU A 209 -10.79 -2.27 11.88
N ALA A 210 -12.10 -2.06 11.87
CA ALA A 210 -12.80 -1.27 12.89
C ALA A 210 -12.66 -1.91 14.28
N PHE A 211 -12.77 -3.24 14.37
CA PHE A 211 -12.55 -3.98 15.61
C PHE A 211 -11.12 -3.82 16.12
N ALA A 212 -10.11 -4.01 15.25
CA ALA A 212 -8.71 -3.82 15.61
C ALA A 212 -8.42 -2.38 16.05
N SER A 213 -8.95 -1.38 15.33
CA SER A 213 -8.84 0.04 15.69
C SER A 213 -9.48 0.34 17.05
N SER A 214 -10.67 -0.21 17.31
CA SER A 214 -11.37 -0.03 18.58
C SER A 214 -10.63 -0.72 19.74
N LEU A 215 -10.09 -1.93 19.52
CA LEU A 215 -9.29 -2.63 20.53
C LEU A 215 -8.01 -1.87 20.86
N TRP A 216 -7.38 -1.26 19.86
CA TRP A 216 -6.21 -0.39 20.04
C TRP A 216 -6.54 0.83 20.92
N LEU A 217 -7.66 1.49 20.64
CA LEU A 217 -8.17 2.62 21.44
C LEU A 217 -8.43 2.21 22.90
N ILE A 218 -8.93 0.98 23.12
CA ILE A 218 -9.20 0.45 24.45
C ILE A 218 -7.91 0.21 25.25
N ILE A 219 -6.91 -0.42 24.62
CA ILE A 219 -5.66 -0.83 25.27
C ILE A 219 -4.75 0.38 25.50
N ASN A 220 -4.59 1.25 24.51
CA ASN A 220 -3.68 2.39 24.58
C ASN A 220 -4.32 3.69 24.04
N PRO A 221 -5.18 4.35 24.83
CA PRO A 221 -5.93 5.52 24.39
C PRO A 221 -5.04 6.73 24.09
N ALA A 222 -3.86 6.82 24.72
CA ALA A 222 -2.95 7.95 24.55
C ALA A 222 -2.08 7.87 23.27
N SER A 223 -2.09 6.73 22.58
CA SER A 223 -1.33 6.56 21.33
C SER A 223 -2.00 7.25 20.13
N ASP A 224 -1.19 7.65 19.15
CA ASP A 224 -1.68 8.20 17.89
C ASP A 224 -2.48 7.15 17.12
N GLN A 225 -3.78 7.39 16.97
CA GLN A 225 -4.71 6.48 16.33
C GLN A 225 -5.12 7.01 14.95
N PRO A 226 -4.48 6.53 13.87
CA PRO A 226 -4.71 7.09 12.54
C PRO A 226 -6.15 6.89 12.06
N LEU A 227 -6.77 5.74 12.36
CA LEU A 227 -8.15 5.46 11.97
C LEU A 227 -9.17 6.31 12.75
N ALA A 228 -8.94 6.52 14.05
CA ALA A 228 -9.77 7.42 14.85
C ALA A 228 -9.63 8.87 14.34
N ALA A 229 -8.41 9.34 14.10
CA ALA A 229 -8.16 10.67 13.54
C ALA A 229 -8.81 10.88 12.15
N THR A 230 -8.83 9.85 11.29
CA THR A 230 -9.56 9.93 10.00
C THR A 230 -11.07 10.01 10.19
N PHE A 231 -11.62 9.32 11.19
CA PHE A 231 -13.04 9.40 11.52
C PHE A 231 -13.40 10.78 12.09
N GLU A 232 -12.57 11.33 12.97
CA GLU A 232 -12.75 12.65 13.59
C GLU A 232 -12.74 13.76 12.54
N SER A 233 -11.77 13.74 11.62
CA SER A 233 -11.70 14.71 10.53
C SER A 233 -12.88 14.61 9.56
N ALA A 234 -13.43 13.41 9.34
CA ALA A 234 -14.59 13.22 8.47
C ALA A 234 -15.93 13.60 9.14
N THR A 235 -16.06 13.41 10.45
CA THR A 235 -17.33 13.59 11.18
C THR A 235 -17.41 14.87 12.00
N GLY A 236 -16.26 15.54 12.25
CA GLY A 236 -16.15 16.66 13.17
C GLY A 236 -16.39 16.28 14.63
N PHE A 237 -16.35 14.98 14.94
CA PHE A 237 -16.54 14.44 16.29
C PHE A 237 -15.17 14.11 16.89
N GLY A 238 -14.50 15.10 17.46
CA GLY A 238 -13.18 14.93 18.05
C GLY A 238 -13.18 14.70 19.57
N PRO A 239 -12.00 14.34 20.11
CA PRO A 239 -11.80 14.11 21.54
C PRO A 239 -12.12 15.35 22.39
N GLU A 240 -12.05 16.56 21.83
CA GLU A 240 -12.36 17.81 22.53
C GLU A 240 -13.77 17.88 23.14
N ARG A 241 -14.73 17.08 22.64
CA ARG A 241 -16.08 17.00 23.23
C ARG A 241 -16.11 16.36 24.60
N PHE A 242 -15.14 15.51 24.91
CA PHE A 242 -15.01 14.86 26.21
C PHE A 242 -14.24 15.71 27.23
N LEU A 243 -13.67 16.85 26.81
CA LEU A 243 -13.07 17.83 27.70
C LEU A 243 -14.12 18.72 28.35
N SER A 244 -13.84 19.15 29.59
CA SER A 244 -14.62 20.20 30.25
C SER A 244 -14.47 21.54 29.50
N ALA A 245 -15.36 22.50 29.77
CA ALA A 245 -15.36 23.79 29.07
C ALA A 245 -14.03 24.56 29.23
N SER A 246 -13.43 24.54 30.42
CA SER A 246 -12.14 25.17 30.69
C SER A 246 -10.98 24.44 30.00
N GLU A 247 -10.97 23.12 30.02
CA GLU A 247 -9.94 22.32 29.35
C GLU A 247 -10.01 22.44 27.83
N ARG A 248 -11.22 22.55 27.28
CA ARG A 248 -11.42 22.79 25.85
C ARG A 248 -10.87 24.14 25.42
N ASP A 249 -11.09 25.19 26.20
CA ASP A 249 -10.52 26.51 25.93
C ASP A 249 -8.98 26.48 25.98
N ILE A 250 -8.40 25.75 26.94
CA ILE A 250 -6.93 25.54 27.00
C ILE A 250 -6.43 24.75 25.77
N TYR A 251 -7.15 23.69 25.37
CA TYR A 251 -6.80 22.90 24.18
C TYR A 251 -6.85 23.72 22.88
N GLU A 252 -7.90 24.52 22.72
CA GLU A 252 -8.13 25.36 21.56
C GLU A 252 -7.18 26.57 21.53
N SER A 253 -6.86 27.18 22.67
CA SER A 253 -5.87 28.25 22.76
C SER A 253 -4.46 27.74 22.45
N ALA A 254 -4.04 26.61 23.03
CA ALA A 254 -2.76 25.97 22.71
C ALA A 254 -2.64 25.62 21.21
N GLY A 255 -3.74 25.17 20.59
CA GLY A 255 -3.79 24.92 19.15
C GLY A 255 -3.64 26.18 18.30
N ARG A 256 -4.33 27.26 18.68
CA ARG A 256 -4.21 28.57 18.01
C ARG A 256 -2.81 29.14 18.15
N ASP A 257 -2.19 29.01 19.32
CA ASP A 257 -0.84 29.51 19.58
C ASP A 257 0.21 28.71 18.80
N SER A 258 0.10 27.38 18.76
CA SER A 258 0.94 26.52 17.92
C SER A 258 0.91 26.92 16.43
N VAL A 259 -0.28 27.15 15.87
CA VAL A 259 -0.44 27.62 14.47
C VAL A 259 0.15 29.02 14.29
N ARG A 260 -0.10 29.93 15.24
CA ARG A 260 0.44 31.29 15.19
C ARG A 260 1.97 31.29 15.19
N PHE A 261 2.59 30.50 16.05
CA PHE A 261 4.04 30.37 16.11
C PHE A 261 4.59 29.78 14.80
N GLN A 262 3.94 28.76 14.24
CA GLN A 262 4.37 28.15 12.98
C GLN A 262 4.35 29.17 11.82
N ASN A 263 3.27 29.94 11.70
CA ASN A 263 3.16 31.00 10.69
C ASN A 263 4.25 32.07 10.83
N GLU A 264 4.65 32.39 12.07
CA GLU A 264 5.73 33.35 12.31
C GLU A 264 7.09 32.79 11.86
N VAL A 265 7.36 31.51 12.12
CA VAL A 265 8.56 30.83 11.61
C VAL A 265 8.57 30.79 10.09
N ASP A 266 7.46 30.46 9.45
CA ASP A 266 7.35 30.43 7.99
C ASP A 266 7.58 31.82 7.40
N ARG A 267 7.08 32.87 8.06
CA ARG A 267 7.35 34.27 7.70
C ARG A 267 8.84 34.62 7.79
N LEU A 268 9.51 34.24 8.89
CA LEU A 268 10.94 34.50 9.08
C LEU A 268 11.79 33.73 8.06
N ASN A 269 11.48 32.45 7.82
CA ASN A 269 12.13 31.63 6.81
C ASN A 269 11.90 32.18 5.40
N ALA A 270 10.72 32.72 5.10
CA ALA A 270 10.44 33.36 3.82
C ALA A 270 11.28 34.62 3.62
N LYS A 271 11.46 35.45 4.66
CA LYS A 271 12.35 36.61 4.63
C LYS A 271 13.80 36.20 4.38
N GLU A 272 14.27 35.16 5.06
CA GLU A 272 15.63 34.64 4.86
C GLU A 272 15.85 34.12 3.43
N ARG A 273 14.89 33.37 2.88
CA ARG A 273 14.95 32.93 1.48
C ARG A 273 14.96 34.13 0.53
N ALA A 274 14.09 35.12 0.73
CA ALA A 274 14.02 36.31 -0.10
C ALA A 274 15.34 37.08 -0.11
N ALA A 275 15.97 37.27 1.06
CA ALA A 275 17.30 37.89 1.18
C ALA A 275 18.38 37.14 0.38
N ARG A 276 18.40 35.79 0.45
CA ARG A 276 19.34 34.99 -0.35
C ARG A 276 19.12 35.10 -1.86
N TYR A 277 17.86 35.20 -2.30
CA TYR A 277 17.53 35.31 -3.72
C TYR A 277 17.69 36.72 -4.29
N GLN A 278 17.37 37.75 -3.51
CA GLN A 278 17.39 39.16 -3.94
C GLN A 278 18.76 39.83 -3.72
N GLY A 279 19.65 39.23 -2.92
CA GLY A 279 21.01 39.71 -2.72
C GLY A 279 21.15 40.86 -1.73
N GLU A 280 20.06 41.29 -1.06
CA GLU A 280 20.17 42.17 0.11
C GLU A 280 20.43 41.33 1.37
N PRO A 281 21.59 41.52 2.04
CA PRO A 281 21.90 40.82 3.27
C PRO A 281 21.01 41.31 4.42
N LEU A 282 20.47 40.38 5.20
CA LEU A 282 19.79 40.68 6.47
C LEU A 282 20.76 41.39 7.42
N SER A 283 20.24 42.33 8.22
CA SER A 283 21.05 42.97 9.26
C SER A 283 21.44 41.98 10.36
N ASP A 284 22.59 42.18 11.01
CA ASP A 284 23.05 41.33 12.13
C ASP A 284 22.02 41.24 13.27
N GLU A 285 21.21 42.28 13.46
CA GLU A 285 20.12 42.30 14.43
C GLU A 285 18.98 41.35 14.03
N GLU A 286 18.58 41.36 12.75
CA GLU A 286 17.56 40.45 12.22
C GLU A 286 18.03 38.99 12.28
N ILE A 287 19.30 38.72 11.96
CA ILE A 287 19.90 37.39 12.07
C ILE A 287 19.86 36.91 13.53
N ARG A 288 20.27 37.75 14.48
CA ARG A 288 20.20 37.42 15.92
C ARG A 288 18.76 37.16 16.37
N ARG A 289 17.80 37.96 15.90
CA ARG A 289 16.38 37.82 16.24
C ARG A 289 15.79 36.53 15.70
N ILE A 290 16.13 36.16 14.47
CA ILE A 290 15.73 34.88 13.86
C ILE A 290 16.29 33.72 14.67
N ALA A 291 17.58 33.75 15.00
CA ALA A 291 18.21 32.69 15.78
C ALA A 291 17.61 32.55 17.19
N SER A 292 17.40 33.66 17.90
CA SER A 292 16.76 33.64 19.22
C SER A 292 15.33 33.12 19.14
N TYR A 293 14.58 33.50 18.10
CA TYR A 293 13.20 33.05 17.93
C TYR A 293 13.15 31.56 17.59
N GLN A 294 14.02 31.05 16.72
CA GLN A 294 14.08 29.61 16.41
C GLN A 294 14.41 28.75 17.64
N GLN A 295 15.30 29.22 18.51
CA GLN A 295 15.63 28.52 19.75
C GLN A 295 14.42 28.49 20.70
N SER A 296 13.79 29.64 20.97
CA SER A 296 12.63 29.73 21.86
C SER A 296 11.37 29.09 21.27
N PHE A 297 11.23 29.09 19.94
CA PHE A 297 10.09 28.51 19.22
C PHE A 297 9.97 27.01 19.48
N ASN A 298 11.08 26.28 19.50
CA ASN A 298 11.05 24.86 19.79
C ASN A 298 10.56 24.57 21.22
N GLU A 299 10.93 25.41 22.19
CA GLU A 299 10.46 25.27 23.57
C GLU A 299 8.99 25.64 23.72
N MET A 300 8.57 26.77 23.15
CA MET A 300 7.16 27.22 23.15
C MET A 300 6.26 26.19 22.46
N THR A 301 6.63 25.74 21.27
CA THR A 301 5.86 24.76 20.49
C THR A 301 5.83 23.40 21.16
N ARG A 302 6.92 22.97 21.81
CA ARG A 302 6.90 21.74 22.64
C ARG A 302 5.97 21.89 23.83
N GLY A 303 5.94 23.06 24.47
CA GLY A 303 5.01 23.39 25.55
C GLY A 303 3.55 23.26 25.09
N GLU A 304 3.19 23.91 23.98
CA GLU A 304 1.83 23.85 23.46
C GLU A 304 1.43 22.44 23.02
N ARG A 305 2.31 21.72 22.32
CA ARG A 305 2.06 20.32 21.94
C ARG A 305 1.90 19.42 23.16
N PHE A 306 2.73 19.60 24.18
CA PHE A 306 2.61 18.84 25.41
C PHE A 306 1.24 19.05 26.08
N VAL A 307 0.77 20.29 26.16
CA VAL A 307 -0.58 20.61 26.67
C VAL A 307 -1.66 19.91 25.84
N GLN A 308 -1.55 20.00 24.50
CA GLN A 308 -2.49 19.33 23.60
C GLN A 308 -2.47 17.81 23.76
N ASP A 309 -1.30 17.19 23.89
CA ASP A 309 -1.14 15.75 24.02
C ASP A 309 -1.70 15.24 25.34
N VAL A 310 -1.47 15.96 26.45
CA VAL A 310 -2.02 15.64 27.77
C VAL A 310 -3.55 15.72 27.77
N LEU A 311 -4.11 16.82 27.23
CA LEU A 311 -5.56 17.00 27.17
C LEU A 311 -6.21 16.01 26.21
N ARG A 312 -5.58 15.75 25.05
CA ARG A 312 -6.03 14.73 24.10
C ARG A 312 -6.00 13.35 24.74
N ALA A 313 -4.94 12.96 25.44
CA ALA A 313 -4.85 11.67 26.13
C ALA A 313 -5.96 11.53 27.19
N LYS A 314 -6.25 12.61 27.94
CA LYS A 314 -7.34 12.65 28.92
C LYS A 314 -8.71 12.45 28.25
N ALA A 315 -8.97 13.16 27.16
CA ALA A 315 -10.19 13.00 26.37
C ALA A 315 -10.34 11.59 25.78
N ARG A 316 -9.26 11.03 25.23
CA ARG A 316 -9.23 9.66 24.68
C ARG A 316 -9.53 8.59 25.72
N ALA A 317 -9.08 8.79 26.95
CA ALA A 317 -9.39 7.88 28.05
C ALA A 317 -10.89 7.80 28.35
N LEU A 318 -11.62 8.90 28.15
CA LEU A 318 -13.08 8.96 28.26
C LEU A 318 -13.75 8.41 27.01
N GLU A 319 -13.28 8.81 25.83
CA GLU A 319 -13.76 8.35 24.53
C GLU A 319 -13.74 6.82 24.40
N ARG A 320 -12.77 6.15 25.04
CA ARG A 320 -12.67 4.69 25.11
C ARG A 320 -13.97 3.99 25.47
N TRP A 321 -14.68 4.52 26.45
CA TRP A 321 -15.89 3.88 26.96
C TRP A 321 -17.13 4.22 26.14
N PHE A 322 -17.17 5.42 25.56
CA PHE A 322 -18.34 5.91 24.83
C PHE A 322 -18.33 5.59 23.34
N VAL A 323 -17.16 5.55 22.71
CA VAL A 323 -17.01 5.31 21.26
C VAL A 323 -16.31 3.99 21.02
N GLY A 324 -15.18 3.75 21.70
CA GLY A 324 -14.39 2.53 21.54
C GLY A 324 -15.20 1.27 21.81
N LEU A 325 -15.73 1.12 23.02
CA LEU A 325 -16.42 -0.10 23.45
C LEU A 325 -17.68 -0.43 22.61
N PRO A 326 -18.59 0.53 22.29
CA PRO A 326 -19.70 0.25 21.38
C PRO A 326 -19.24 -0.14 19.97
N ALA A 327 -18.21 0.52 19.43
CA ALA A 327 -17.67 0.18 18.10
C ALA A 327 -17.05 -1.23 18.07
N ALA A 328 -16.37 -1.66 19.14
CA ALA A 328 -15.87 -3.03 19.28
C ALA A 328 -17.02 -4.04 19.27
N ILE A 329 -18.08 -3.79 20.05
CA ILE A 329 -19.23 -4.69 20.15
C ILE A 329 -19.95 -4.79 18.80
N ILE A 330 -20.24 -3.67 18.14
CA ILE A 330 -20.88 -3.66 16.82
C ILE A 330 -20.03 -4.43 15.80
N SER A 331 -18.71 -4.19 15.79
CA SER A 331 -17.80 -4.85 14.86
C SER A 331 -17.70 -6.35 15.11
N PHE A 332 -17.61 -6.76 16.37
CA PHE A 332 -17.57 -8.17 16.78
C PHE A 332 -18.87 -8.92 16.44
N VAL A 333 -20.03 -8.32 16.75
CA VAL A 333 -21.34 -8.89 16.42
C VAL A 333 -21.54 -8.97 14.92
N GLY A 334 -21.18 -7.92 14.17
CA GLY A 334 -21.23 -7.89 12.71
C GLY A 334 -20.36 -8.98 12.07
N LEU A 335 -19.14 -9.17 12.57
CA LEU A 335 -18.23 -10.23 12.11
C LEU A 335 -18.82 -11.62 12.41
N GLY A 336 -19.39 -11.82 13.60
CA GLY A 336 -20.06 -13.05 14.00
C GLY A 336 -21.27 -13.40 13.12
N LEU A 337 -22.08 -12.40 12.76
CA LEU A 337 -23.22 -12.58 11.84
C LEU A 337 -22.77 -12.96 10.43
N LEU A 338 -21.69 -12.34 9.93
CA LEU A 338 -21.11 -12.67 8.63
C LEU A 338 -20.52 -14.09 8.59
N LEU A 339 -19.81 -14.49 9.65
CA LEU A 339 -19.30 -15.86 9.80
C LEU A 339 -20.43 -16.88 9.85
N ARG A 340 -21.51 -16.60 10.59
CA ARG A 340 -22.68 -17.49 10.67
C ARG A 340 -23.40 -17.63 9.32
N ALA A 341 -23.49 -16.55 8.54
CA ALA A 341 -24.04 -16.57 7.19
C ALA A 341 -23.18 -17.38 6.21
N PHE A 342 -21.85 -17.34 6.37
CA PHE A 342 -20.91 -18.15 5.59
C PHE A 342 -21.06 -19.65 5.91
N TRP A 343 -21.18 -20.01 7.18
CA TRP A 343 -21.37 -21.40 7.61
C TRP A 343 -22.71 -21.99 7.18
N ARG A 344 -23.81 -21.22 7.20
CA ARG A 344 -25.14 -21.70 6.74
C ARG A 344 -25.18 -22.08 5.26
N HIS A 345 -24.38 -21.45 4.40
CA HIS A 345 -24.30 -21.82 2.98
C HIS A 345 -23.42 -23.04 2.70
N ARG A 346 -22.61 -23.48 3.67
CA ARG A 346 -21.74 -24.66 3.55
C ARG A 346 -22.34 -25.91 4.17
N SER A 347 -23.53 -25.82 4.80
CA SER A 347 -24.25 -26.97 5.35
C SER A 347 -24.53 -28.00 4.24
N PRO A 348 -23.97 -29.23 4.33
CA PRO A 348 -24.07 -30.26 3.30
C PRO A 348 -25.43 -31.00 3.34
N GLY A 349 -26.53 -30.25 3.46
CA GLY A 349 -27.87 -30.82 3.61
C GLY A 349 -28.57 -31.19 2.30
N GLY A 350 -28.09 -30.68 1.15
CA GLY A 350 -28.75 -30.90 -0.15
C GLY A 350 -28.43 -32.25 -0.82
N ASN A 351 -27.29 -32.86 -0.51
CA ASN A 351 -26.86 -34.08 -1.20
C ASN A 351 -27.50 -35.36 -0.66
N ILE A 352 -28.04 -35.38 0.56
CA ILE A 352 -28.54 -36.62 1.16
C ILE A 352 -29.93 -36.99 0.60
N GLU A 353 -30.79 -36.00 0.36
CA GLU A 353 -32.10 -36.24 -0.28
C GLU A 353 -31.95 -36.56 -1.77
N GLU A 354 -30.99 -35.94 -2.47
CA GLU A 354 -30.73 -36.23 -3.89
C GLU A 354 -30.16 -37.65 -4.06
N LEU A 355 -29.21 -38.06 -3.20
CA LEU A 355 -28.68 -39.43 -3.18
C LEU A 355 -29.74 -40.46 -2.78
N ALA A 356 -30.65 -40.15 -1.84
CA ALA A 356 -31.76 -41.03 -1.46
C ALA A 356 -32.78 -41.19 -2.61
N ARG A 357 -33.03 -40.14 -3.39
CA ARG A 357 -33.95 -40.17 -4.54
C ARG A 357 -33.37 -40.98 -5.71
N THR A 358 -32.08 -40.86 -6.00
CA THR A 358 -31.39 -41.73 -6.98
C THR A 358 -31.30 -43.19 -6.54
N ARG A 359 -31.18 -43.47 -5.23
CA ARG A 359 -31.13 -44.86 -4.75
C ARG A 359 -32.49 -45.55 -4.87
N ASN A 360 -33.59 -44.86 -4.58
CA ASN A 360 -34.93 -45.44 -4.72
C ASN A 360 -35.37 -45.58 -6.19
N SER A 361 -34.89 -44.73 -7.11
CA SER A 361 -35.20 -44.89 -8.54
C SER A 361 -34.50 -46.07 -9.19
N VAL A 362 -33.33 -46.48 -8.68
CA VAL A 362 -32.57 -47.64 -9.22
C VAL A 362 -33.14 -48.97 -8.73
N VAL A 363 -33.75 -49.01 -7.53
CA VAL A 363 -34.35 -50.23 -6.97
C VAL A 363 -35.71 -50.55 -7.59
N MET A 364 -36.49 -49.54 -8.00
CA MET A 364 -37.79 -49.72 -8.66
C MET A 364 -37.71 -50.13 -10.13
N THR A 365 -36.51 -50.15 -10.73
CA THR A 365 -36.28 -50.59 -12.12
C THR A 365 -35.67 -51.98 -12.22
N SER A 366 -35.51 -52.69 -11.09
CA SER A 366 -34.91 -54.04 -11.02
C SER A 366 -35.83 -55.11 -10.45
N GLU A 367 -37.13 -54.83 -10.33
CA GLU A 367 -38.21 -55.83 -10.21
C GLU A 367 -39.13 -55.70 -11.42
#